data_AF-A0A0R3MXI8-F1
#
_entry.id   AF-A0A0R3MXI8-F1
#
_cell.length_a   1.000
_cell.length_b   1.000
_cell.length_c   1.000
_cell.angle_alpha   90.00
_cell.angle_beta   90.00
_cell.angle_gamma   90.00
#
_symmetry.space_group_name_H-M   'P 1'
#
loop_
_entity.id
_entity.type
_entity.pdbx_description
1 polymer ?
#
loop_
_entity_poly.entity_id
_entity_poly.type
_entity_poly.pdbx_seq_one_letter_code
_entity_poly.pdbx_strand_id
1 'polypeptide(L)'
;MTQGDPTDNALATIASILDAPEARREPDKAAAAEQKPATPPPIPVSRPIEAHGYTKFGPGPMAAIRFKWTVRLENGDYYVDETIGENSTPIVTGPMSREAAIRMVDDRESDARRRFELFKSEMTERATANRESSDA
;
A
#
# COMPACT_ATOMS: atom_id res chain seq x y z
N MET A 1 -45.21 -32.34 -3.02
CA MET A 1 -44.53 -31.07 -3.40
C MET A 1 -43.29 -30.97 -2.53
N THR A 2 -42.11 -31.24 -3.10
CA THR A 2 -40.83 -31.29 -2.39
C THR A 2 -40.27 -29.88 -2.32
N GLN A 3 -40.32 -29.28 -1.15
CA GLN A 3 -39.75 -27.96 -0.87
C GLN A 3 -38.22 -28.07 -1.02
N GLY A 4 -37.65 -27.41 -2.03
CA GLY A 4 -36.22 -27.47 -2.34
C GLY A 4 -35.36 -27.09 -1.13
N ASP A 5 -34.29 -27.84 -0.92
CA ASP A 5 -33.32 -27.60 0.14
C ASP A 5 -32.74 -26.18 -0.02
N PRO A 6 -32.70 -25.35 1.04
CA PRO A 6 -32.11 -24.01 0.99
C PRO A 6 -30.65 -24.00 0.48
N THR A 7 -29.94 -25.12 0.59
CA THR A 7 -28.59 -25.29 0.06
C THR A 7 -28.57 -25.26 -1.47
N ASP A 8 -29.57 -25.85 -2.11
CA ASP A 8 -29.67 -25.96 -3.58
C ASP A 8 -29.97 -24.58 -4.20
N ASN A 9 -30.77 -23.76 -3.49
CA ASN A 9 -31.04 -22.37 -3.88
C ASN A 9 -29.77 -21.49 -3.78
N ALA A 10 -28.95 -21.71 -2.75
CA ALA A 10 -27.68 -21.01 -2.61
C ALA A 10 -26.70 -21.36 -3.75
N LEU A 11 -26.60 -22.64 -4.10
CA LEU A 11 -25.75 -23.10 -5.20
C LEU A 11 -26.23 -22.58 -6.57
N ALA A 12 -27.55 -22.58 -6.82
CA ALA A 12 -28.13 -22.03 -8.06
C ALA A 12 -27.83 -20.52 -8.22
N THR A 13 -27.89 -19.77 -7.12
CA THR A 13 -27.58 -18.32 -7.13
C THR A 13 -26.11 -18.06 -7.50
N ILE A 14 -25.18 -18.84 -6.96
CA ILE A 14 -23.74 -18.68 -7.25
C ILE A 14 -23.43 -19.06 -8.70
N ALA A 15 -24.05 -20.12 -9.23
CA ALA A 15 -23.88 -20.53 -10.62
C ALA A 15 -24.37 -19.45 -11.61
N SER A 16 -25.47 -18.76 -11.31
CA SER A 16 -26.00 -17.67 -12.17
C SER A 16 -25.08 -16.46 -12.28
N ILE A 17 -24.19 -16.23 -11.31
CA ILE A 17 -23.23 -15.11 -11.33
C ILE A 17 -22.02 -15.46 -12.20
N LEU A 18 -21.58 -16.72 -12.18
CA LEU A 18 -20.44 -17.20 -12.96
C LEU A 18 -20.75 -17.39 -14.45
N ASP A 19 -22.02 -17.64 -14.78
CA ASP A 19 -22.47 -17.87 -16.16
C ASP A 19 -22.86 -16.57 -16.89
N ALA A 20 -22.48 -15.40 -16.36
CA ALA A 20 -22.64 -14.13 -17.08
C ALA A 20 -21.51 -13.98 -18.13
N PRO A 21 -21.79 -14.08 -19.44
CA PRO A 21 -20.77 -13.79 -20.45
C PRO A 21 -20.48 -12.29 -20.45
N GLU A 22 -19.24 -11.90 -20.14
CA GLU A 22 -18.73 -10.57 -20.46
C GLU A 22 -18.80 -10.35 -21.98
N ALA A 23 -19.83 -9.60 -22.38
CA ALA A 23 -19.99 -9.14 -23.74
C ALA A 23 -18.86 -8.15 -24.08
N ARG A 24 -17.88 -8.69 -24.84
CA ARG A 24 -17.18 -8.06 -25.98
C ARG A 24 -16.88 -6.57 -25.88
N ARG A 25 -15.60 -6.22 -25.79
CA ARG A 25 -15.03 -5.17 -26.64
C ARG A 25 -13.84 -5.73 -27.40
N GLU A 26 -14.04 -5.86 -28.71
CA GLU A 26 -13.05 -6.32 -29.66
C GLU A 26 -11.93 -5.28 -29.85
N PRO A 27 -10.69 -5.71 -30.16
CA PRO A 27 -9.62 -4.83 -30.59
C PRO A 27 -9.78 -4.53 -32.09
N ASP A 28 -10.26 -3.34 -32.43
CA ASP A 28 -10.28 -2.92 -33.83
C ASP A 28 -8.87 -2.49 -34.27
N LYS A 29 -8.38 -3.19 -35.29
CA LYS A 29 -7.08 -2.99 -35.92
C LYS A 29 -7.34 -2.63 -37.38
N ALA A 30 -7.11 -1.36 -37.74
CA ALA A 30 -6.31 -0.91 -38.89
C ALA A 30 -6.71 0.50 -39.34
N ALA A 31 -5.74 1.41 -39.43
CA ALA A 31 -5.24 1.95 -40.70
C ALA A 31 -4.43 3.24 -40.46
N ALA A 32 -3.30 3.31 -41.14
CA ALA A 32 -2.34 4.40 -41.09
C ALA A 32 -2.90 5.71 -41.68
N ALA A 33 -2.61 6.83 -41.02
CA ALA A 33 -2.34 8.11 -41.67
C ALA A 33 -1.61 9.07 -40.71
N GLU A 34 -0.44 9.54 -41.17
CA GLU A 34 0.21 10.81 -40.84
C GLU A 34 0.91 10.95 -39.47
N GLN A 35 2.23 10.73 -39.50
CA GLN A 35 3.18 11.31 -38.56
C GLN A 35 3.12 12.84 -38.60
N LYS A 36 2.38 13.43 -37.66
CA LYS A 36 2.61 14.81 -37.21
C LYS A 36 3.48 14.71 -35.95
N PRO A 37 4.50 15.57 -35.76
CA PRO A 37 5.31 15.51 -34.54
C PRO A 37 4.40 15.74 -33.33
N ALA A 38 4.09 14.68 -32.60
CA ALA A 38 3.41 14.78 -31.33
C ALA A 38 4.39 15.41 -30.37
N THR A 39 4.16 16.69 -30.07
CA THR A 39 4.70 17.31 -28.85
C THR A 39 4.45 16.33 -27.70
N PRO A 40 5.46 15.97 -26.89
CA PRO A 40 5.24 15.07 -25.78
C PRO A 40 4.08 15.63 -24.93
N PRO A 41 3.13 14.80 -24.49
CA PRO A 41 2.15 15.25 -23.52
C PRO A 41 2.92 15.85 -22.34
N PRO A 42 2.53 17.03 -21.83
CA PRO A 42 3.18 17.58 -20.66
C PRO A 42 3.16 16.52 -19.56
N ILE A 43 4.36 16.16 -19.09
CA ILE A 43 4.56 15.29 -17.95
C ILE A 43 3.63 15.83 -16.86
N PRO A 44 2.73 15.02 -16.27
CA PRO A 44 1.89 15.49 -15.19
C PRO A 44 2.81 16.03 -14.10
N VAL A 45 2.85 17.35 -13.97
CA VAL A 45 3.52 18.02 -12.87
C VAL A 45 2.84 17.49 -11.61
N SER A 46 3.55 16.63 -10.87
CA SER A 46 3.08 16.12 -9.59
C SER A 46 2.71 17.34 -8.76
N ARG A 47 1.40 17.54 -8.53
CA ARG A 47 0.91 18.62 -7.66
C ARG A 47 1.70 18.52 -6.34
N PRO A 48 2.21 19.64 -5.78
CA PRO A 48 2.92 19.59 -4.52
C PRO A 48 2.06 18.86 -3.49
N ILE A 49 2.52 17.72 -3.00
CA ILE A 49 1.83 16.95 -1.96
C ILE A 49 1.63 17.90 -0.78
N GLU A 50 0.40 18.26 -0.42
CA GLU A 50 0.18 19.07 0.78
C GLU A 50 0.81 18.35 1.97
N ALA A 51 1.79 18.98 2.61
CA ALA A 51 2.57 18.30 3.65
C ALA A 51 1.69 18.04 4.86
N HIS A 52 0.75 18.93 5.18
CA HIS A 52 -0.23 18.66 6.20
C HIS A 52 -1.11 17.46 5.81
N GLY A 53 -1.19 16.47 6.68
CA GLY A 53 -1.88 15.21 6.39
C GLY A 53 -1.06 14.22 5.57
N TYR A 54 0.20 14.52 5.27
CA TYR A 54 1.09 13.54 4.66
C TYR A 54 1.36 12.38 5.62
N THR A 55 0.93 11.18 5.23
CA THR A 55 1.02 9.99 6.09
C THR A 55 1.71 8.84 5.38
N LYS A 56 2.58 8.14 6.10
CA LYS A 56 3.15 6.85 5.68
C LYS A 56 3.02 5.81 6.79
N PHE A 57 3.07 4.55 6.39
CA PHE A 57 3.04 3.40 7.29
C PHE A 57 4.33 2.59 7.14
N GLY A 58 4.84 2.09 8.26
CA GLY A 58 5.96 1.16 8.28
C GLY A 58 5.60 -0.21 7.71
N PRO A 59 6.62 -1.02 7.37
CA PRO A 59 6.43 -2.38 6.90
C PRO A 59 5.88 -3.30 8.00
N GLY A 60 5.29 -4.41 7.59
CA GLY A 60 4.81 -5.48 8.50
C GLY A 60 3.33 -5.80 8.29
N PRO A 61 2.94 -7.06 8.54
CA PRO A 61 1.58 -7.53 8.26
C PRO A 61 0.54 -7.05 9.26
N MET A 62 0.95 -6.66 10.48
CA MET A 62 0.05 -6.36 11.58
C MET A 62 -0.07 -4.86 11.81
N ALA A 63 -1.26 -4.32 11.59
CA ALA A 63 -1.55 -2.90 11.81
C ALA A 63 -1.36 -2.45 13.26
N ALA A 64 -1.52 -3.35 14.23
CA ALA A 64 -1.37 -3.07 15.65
C ALA A 64 0.08 -2.77 16.10
N ILE A 65 1.08 -3.16 15.31
CA ILE A 65 2.50 -3.00 15.66
C ILE A 65 3.30 -2.25 14.59
N ARG A 66 2.70 -1.91 13.45
CA ARG A 66 3.38 -1.14 12.39
C ARG A 66 3.53 0.32 12.81
N PHE A 67 4.60 0.96 12.34
CA PHE A 67 4.72 2.40 12.47
C PHE A 67 3.69 3.16 11.60
N LYS A 68 3.28 4.33 12.05
CA LYS A 68 2.56 5.34 11.28
C LYS A 68 3.24 6.68 11.52
N TRP A 69 3.58 7.39 10.46
CA TRP A 69 4.08 8.76 10.52
C TRP A 69 3.06 9.67 9.89
N THR A 70 2.70 10.77 10.55
CA THR A 70 1.76 11.77 10.03
C THR A 70 2.36 13.15 10.21
N VAL A 71 2.39 13.93 9.13
CA VAL A 71 2.82 15.32 9.16
C VAL A 71 1.63 16.20 9.56
N ARG A 72 1.82 17.01 10.59
CA ARG A 72 0.83 17.95 11.12
C ARG A 72 1.36 19.37 11.02
N LEU A 73 0.48 20.30 10.66
CA LEU A 73 0.77 21.73 10.65
C LEU A 73 0.16 22.32 11.92
N GLU A 74 0.95 23.03 12.70
CA GLU A 74 0.52 23.68 13.93
C GLU A 74 1.21 25.04 14.03
N ASN A 75 0.42 26.10 14.16
CA ASN A 75 0.91 27.49 14.28
C ASN A 75 1.88 27.96 13.17
N GLY A 76 1.80 27.36 11.98
CA GLY A 76 2.66 27.70 10.83
C GLY A 76 3.91 26.82 10.70
N ASP A 77 4.20 26.01 11.72
CA ASP A 77 5.31 25.05 11.73
C ASP A 77 4.82 23.62 11.49
N TYR A 78 5.70 22.77 10.94
CA TYR A 78 5.39 21.37 10.69
C TYR A 78 5.98 20.48 11.78
N TYR A 79 5.21 19.46 12.14
CA TYR A 79 5.55 18.42 13.10
C TYR A 79 5.29 17.05 12.47
N VAL A 80 6.03 16.04 12.90
CA VAL A 80 5.84 14.64 12.52
C VAL A 80 5.41 13.88 13.75
N ASP A 81 4.20 13.34 13.73
CA ASP A 81 3.68 12.45 14.75
C ASP A 81 4.02 11.00 14.35
N GLU A 82 4.85 10.32 15.14
CA GLU A 82 5.21 8.91 14.98
C GLU A 82 4.41 8.05 15.97
N THR A 83 3.69 7.05 15.48
CA THR A 83 2.88 6.14 16.31
C THR A 83 3.21 4.69 15.98
N ILE A 84 3.29 3.82 16.99
CA ILE A 84 3.38 2.36 16.80
C ILE A 84 1.99 1.77 17.02
N GLY A 85 1.44 1.14 16.01
CA GLY A 85 0.04 0.74 16.03
C GLY A 85 -0.92 1.91 15.88
N GLU A 86 -2.22 1.62 15.78
CA GLU A 86 -3.23 2.63 15.50
C GLU A 86 -3.64 3.45 16.74
N ASN A 87 -3.43 2.91 17.94
CA ASN A 87 -4.00 3.43 19.19
C ASN A 87 -2.97 3.91 20.23
N SER A 88 -1.69 4.03 19.85
CA SER A 88 -0.64 4.46 20.80
C SER A 88 -0.53 5.97 20.88
N THR A 89 0.05 6.47 21.97
CA THR A 89 0.42 7.89 22.10
C THR A 89 1.51 8.23 21.09
N PRO A 90 1.35 9.29 20.27
CA PRO A 90 2.34 9.66 19.27
C PRO A 90 3.59 10.30 19.91
N ILE A 91 4.75 9.98 19.35
CA ILE A 91 6.00 10.69 19.58
C ILE A 91 6.07 11.82 18.56
N VAL A 92 6.07 13.06 19.03
CA VAL A 92 6.05 14.26 18.17
C VAL A 92 7.47 14.76 17.95
N THR A 93 7.83 15.04 16.69
CA THR A 93 9.11 15.67 16.32
C THR A 93 8.86 16.96 15.55
N GLY A 94 9.49 18.06 15.96
CA GLY A 94 9.36 19.39 15.36
C GLY A 94 9.64 20.51 16.38
N PRO A 95 9.49 21.79 16.03
CA PRO A 95 9.04 22.30 14.72
C PRO A 95 10.10 22.15 13.62
N MET A 96 9.66 22.04 12.37
CA MET A 96 10.53 22.03 11.18
C MET A 96 9.81 22.58 9.94
N SER A 97 10.55 22.78 8.85
CA SER A 97 9.96 23.20 7.58
C SER A 97 9.10 22.10 6.94
N ARG A 98 8.22 22.52 6.03
CA ARG A 98 7.38 21.64 5.23
C ARG A 98 8.17 20.50 4.57
N GLU A 99 9.26 20.87 3.88
CA GLU A 99 10.09 19.95 3.12
C GLU A 99 10.88 19.01 4.05
N ALA A 100 11.31 19.51 5.21
CA ALA A 100 11.99 18.71 6.21
C ALA A 100 11.06 17.64 6.82
N ALA A 101 9.80 18.00 7.08
CA ALA A 101 8.80 17.05 7.60
C ALA A 101 8.51 15.92 6.61
N ILE A 102 8.27 16.23 5.33
CA ILE A 102 8.06 15.22 4.29
C ILE A 102 9.29 14.30 4.19
N ARG A 103 10.49 14.89 4.09
CA ARG A 103 11.73 14.13 3.97
C ARG A 103 11.97 13.21 5.17
N MET A 104 11.70 13.70 6.38
CA MET A 104 11.83 12.89 7.59
C MET A 104 10.91 11.66 7.55
N VAL A 105 9.66 11.83 7.10
CA VAL A 105 8.72 10.71 6.94
C VAL A 105 9.21 9.71 5.90
N ASP A 106 9.74 10.19 4.76
CA ASP A 106 10.31 9.35 3.71
C ASP A 106 11.53 8.55 4.17
N ASP A 107 12.44 9.22 4.88
CA ASP A 107 13.65 8.61 5.42
C ASP A 107 13.31 7.52 6.45
N ARG A 108 12.33 7.81 7.34
CA ARG A 108 11.86 6.86 8.36
C ARG A 108 11.19 5.64 7.75
N GLU A 109 10.32 5.80 6.74
CA GLU A 109 9.69 4.67 6.07
C GLU A 109 10.72 3.82 5.33
N SER A 110 11.64 4.45 4.60
CA SER A 110 12.71 3.76 3.89
C SER A 110 13.62 2.98 4.84
N ASP A 111 13.97 3.58 5.97
CA ASP A 111 14.81 2.94 6.98
C ASP A 111 14.09 1.77 7.66
N ALA A 112 12.83 1.95 8.03
CA ALA A 112 12.01 0.88 8.59
C ALA A 112 11.87 -0.28 7.60
N ARG A 113 11.65 0.01 6.31
CA ARG A 113 11.61 -1.00 5.23
C ARG A 113 12.89 -1.81 5.17
N ARG A 114 14.06 -1.14 5.14
CA ARG A 114 15.37 -1.83 5.11
C ARG A 114 15.55 -2.74 6.32
N ARG A 115 15.25 -2.25 7.52
CA ARG A 115 15.35 -3.04 8.76
C ARG A 115 14.42 -4.25 8.74
N PHE A 116 13.21 -4.10 8.22
CA PHE A 116 12.25 -5.20 8.12
C PHE A 116 12.69 -6.27 7.12
N GLU A 117 13.22 -5.90 5.97
CA GLU A 117 13.74 -6.87 5.00
C GLU A 117 14.96 -7.62 5.54
N LEU A 118 15.87 -6.93 6.25
CA LEU A 118 16.98 -7.58 6.95
C LEU A 118 16.48 -8.57 8.02
N PHE A 119 15.51 -8.16 8.82
CA PHE A 119 14.91 -9.04 9.82
C PHE A 119 14.25 -10.27 9.19
N LYS A 120 13.59 -10.11 8.04
CA LYS A 120 13.00 -11.24 7.30
C LYS A 120 14.05 -12.24 6.81
N SER A 121 15.17 -11.79 6.26
CA SER A 121 16.23 -12.70 5.82
C SER A 121 16.81 -13.48 7.01
N GLU A 122 17.08 -12.80 8.13
CA GLU A 122 17.57 -13.45 9.36
C GLU A 122 16.59 -14.49 9.90
N MET A 123 15.28 -14.19 9.92
CA MET A 123 14.26 -15.16 10.35
C MET A 123 14.18 -16.37 9.43
N THR A 124 14.31 -16.15 8.12
CA THR A 124 14.25 -17.23 7.13
C THR A 124 15.45 -18.15 7.26
N GLU A 125 16.66 -17.60 7.43
CA GLU A 125 17.89 -18.35 7.66
C GLU A 125 17.86 -19.17 8.95
N ARG A 126 17.32 -18.60 10.05
CA ARG A 126 17.14 -19.33 11.31
C ARG A 126 16.11 -20.44 11.18
N ALA A 127 15.02 -20.20 10.45
CA ALA A 127 13.98 -21.20 10.25
C ALA A 127 14.48 -22.40 9.43
N THR A 128 15.33 -22.17 8.41
CA THR A 128 15.97 -23.24 7.65
C THR A 128 16.97 -24.03 8.48
N ALA A 129 17.86 -23.34 9.21
CA ALA A 129 18.87 -23.99 10.07
C ALA A 129 18.23 -24.87 11.16
N ASN A 130 17.15 -24.39 11.79
CA ASN A 130 16.46 -25.14 12.84
C ASN A 130 15.67 -26.36 12.30
N ARG A 131 15.32 -26.35 10.99
CA ARG A 131 14.66 -27.49 10.34
C ARG A 131 15.67 -28.59 9.99
N GLU A 132 16.87 -28.21 9.54
CA GLU A 132 17.97 -29.15 9.26
C GLU A 132 18.49 -29.84 10.52
N SER A 133 18.49 -29.15 11.67
CA SER A 133 18.88 -29.74 12.96
C SER A 133 17.84 -30.68 13.59
N SER A 134 16.61 -30.70 13.07
CA SER A 134 15.55 -31.60 13.57
C SER A 134 15.46 -32.92 12.80
N ASP A 135 16.11 -33.01 11.63
CA ASP A 135 16.14 -34.20 10.77
C ASP A 135 17.44 -35.02 10.92
N ALA A 136 18.34 -34.60 11.81
CA ALA A 136 19.60 -35.28 12.15
C ALA A 136 19.56 -35.89 13.56
#